data_AF-A0A1Q6RSS2-F1
#
_entry.id   AF-A0A1Q6RSS2-F1
#
_cell.length_a   1.000
_cell.length_b   1.000
_cell.length_c   1.000
_cell.angle_alpha   90.00
_cell.angle_beta   90.00
_cell.angle_gamma   90.00
#
_symmetry.space_group_name_H-M   'P 1'
#
loop_
_entity.id
_entity.type
_entity.pdbx_description
1 polymer ?
#
loop_
_entity_poly.entity_id
_entity_poly.type
_entity_poly.pdbx_seq_one_letter_code
_entity_poly.pdbx_strand_id
1 'polypeptide(L)'
;MTAILSAAVIFVVFAVGDMISAKTKAIVTMLLIASVVFLAGFWTGVFPTTLFADSTLLSMAGLLVTMLLVHLGTTIRLRDFGAQWRTVIIAAVACIAISAAVFFVGQLLIDRGFALVGAPILSGGVVATLTMQDMAQKANLPELAVFATLVMCAQGFVGYPVASLCLKSEAKRIKGRIDAGALKVDASAGAAQAAAAGRKKLIPALPDKYNTPNAILAKVILVEHPQRHPG
;
A
#
# COMPACT_ATOMS: atom_id res chain seq x y z
N MET A 1 0.19 -28.68 7.88
CA MET A 1 -0.23 -28.68 6.45
C MET A 1 1.03 -28.56 5.60
N THR A 2 1.05 -29.09 4.37
CA THR A 2 2.17 -28.82 3.46
C THR A 2 2.10 -27.35 3.01
N ALA A 3 3.24 -26.67 2.86
CA ALA A 3 3.28 -25.24 2.51
C ALA A 3 2.49 -24.93 1.23
N ILE A 4 2.50 -25.87 0.27
CA ILE A 4 1.76 -25.80 -0.99
C ILE A 4 0.25 -25.75 -0.75
N LEU A 5 -0.27 -26.54 0.19
CA LEU A 5 -1.71 -26.57 0.51
C LEU A 5 -2.14 -25.25 1.15
N SER A 6 -1.37 -24.75 2.12
CA SER A 6 -1.64 -23.47 2.79
C SER A 6 -1.62 -22.30 1.79
N ALA A 7 -0.63 -22.28 0.88
CA ALA A 7 -0.57 -21.29 -0.19
C ALA A 7 -1.76 -21.41 -1.17
N ALA A 8 -2.14 -22.62 -1.57
CA ALA A 8 -3.27 -22.86 -2.47
C ALA A 8 -4.58 -22.32 -1.89
N VAL A 9 -4.85 -22.58 -0.60
CA VAL A 9 -6.03 -22.05 0.10
C VAL A 9 -6.03 -20.52 0.07
N ILE A 10 -4.89 -19.89 0.33
CA ILE A 10 -4.78 -18.42 0.31
C ILE A 10 -5.07 -17.86 -1.09
N PHE A 11 -4.50 -18.46 -2.13
CA PHE A 11 -4.75 -18.04 -3.51
C PHE A 11 -6.20 -18.26 -3.96
N VAL A 12 -6.87 -19.32 -3.49
CA VAL A 12 -8.30 -19.54 -3.76
C VAL A 12 -9.14 -18.43 -3.14
N VAL A 13 -8.88 -18.06 -1.88
CA VAL A 13 -9.60 -16.95 -1.21
C VAL A 13 -9.39 -15.65 -1.97
N PHE A 14 -8.16 -15.39 -2.40
CA PHE A 14 -7.81 -14.23 -3.22
C PHE A 14 -8.53 -14.24 -4.58
N ALA A 15 -8.56 -15.36 -5.30
CA ALA A 15 -9.27 -15.49 -6.57
C ALA A 15 -10.79 -15.28 -6.43
N VAL A 16 -11.39 -15.79 -5.35
CA VAL A 16 -12.80 -15.53 -5.03
C VAL A 16 -13.02 -14.05 -4.74
N GLY A 17 -12.10 -13.42 -4.00
CA GLY A 17 -12.09 -11.98 -3.74
C GLY A 17 -12.05 -11.15 -5.03
N ASP A 18 -11.22 -11.54 -5.98
CA ASP A 18 -11.15 -10.89 -7.30
C ASP A 18 -12.44 -11.05 -8.10
N MET A 19 -13.03 -12.25 -8.11
CA MET A 19 -14.29 -12.48 -8.81
C MET A 19 -15.43 -11.63 -8.24
N ILE A 20 -15.50 -11.49 -6.92
CA ILE A 20 -16.50 -10.65 -6.24
C ILE A 20 -16.21 -9.16 -6.45
N SER A 21 -14.94 -8.73 -6.38
CA SER A 21 -14.50 -7.36 -6.66
C SER A 21 -14.87 -6.95 -8.10
N ALA A 22 -14.66 -7.84 -9.07
CA ALA A 22 -15.06 -7.63 -10.46
C ALA A 22 -16.58 -7.47 -10.62
N LYS A 23 -17.37 -8.34 -9.97
CA LYS A 23 -18.85 -8.23 -9.99
C LYS A 23 -19.36 -6.95 -9.32
N THR A 24 -18.71 -6.50 -8.25
CA THR A 24 -19.09 -5.27 -7.51
C THR A 24 -18.55 -3.99 -8.15
N LYS A 25 -17.96 -4.05 -9.36
CA LYS A 25 -17.36 -2.91 -10.06
C LYS A 25 -16.39 -2.13 -9.16
N ALA A 26 -15.49 -2.87 -8.49
CA ALA A 26 -14.44 -2.35 -7.60
C ALA A 26 -14.93 -1.49 -6.42
N ILE A 27 -16.22 -1.53 -6.05
CA ILE A 27 -16.72 -0.89 -4.83
C ILE A 27 -16.09 -1.57 -3.61
N VAL A 28 -16.02 -2.90 -3.65
CA VAL A 28 -15.40 -3.72 -2.62
C VAL A 28 -14.06 -4.20 -3.15
N THR A 29 -12.99 -3.88 -2.44
CA THR A 29 -11.64 -4.31 -2.84
C THR A 29 -11.45 -5.81 -2.57
N MET A 30 -10.64 -6.47 -3.41
CA MET A 30 -10.22 -7.86 -3.20
C MET A 30 -9.62 -8.05 -1.79
N LEU A 31 -8.81 -7.09 -1.34
CA LEU A 31 -8.21 -7.08 0.00
C LEU A 31 -9.26 -7.10 1.10
N LEU A 32 -10.33 -6.30 1.00
CA LEU A 32 -11.40 -6.29 2.01
C LEU A 32 -12.10 -7.65 2.11
N ILE A 33 -12.46 -8.23 0.96
CA ILE A 33 -13.15 -9.53 0.91
C ILE A 33 -12.25 -10.61 1.51
N ALA A 34 -10.98 -10.63 1.11
CA ALA A 34 -10.02 -11.57 1.64
C ALA A 34 -9.86 -11.40 3.17
N SER A 35 -9.73 -10.16 3.67
CA SER A 35 -9.62 -9.90 5.11
C SER A 35 -10.85 -10.37 5.89
N VAL A 36 -12.07 -10.17 5.38
CA VAL A 36 -13.31 -10.67 6.02
C VAL A 36 -13.34 -12.19 6.02
N VAL A 37 -13.01 -12.84 4.89
CA VAL A 37 -13.02 -14.31 4.77
C VAL A 37 -11.97 -14.95 5.67
N PHE A 38 -10.75 -14.40 5.72
CA PHE A 38 -9.71 -14.90 6.62
C PHE A 38 -10.07 -14.68 8.09
N LEU A 39 -10.62 -13.51 8.45
CA LEU A 39 -11.05 -13.23 9.82
C LEU A 39 -12.16 -14.20 10.25
N ALA A 40 -13.20 -14.38 9.44
CA ALA A 40 -14.27 -15.33 9.71
C ALA A 40 -13.76 -16.78 9.73
N GLY A 41 -12.85 -17.14 8.83
CA GLY A 41 -12.29 -18.49 8.76
C GLY A 41 -11.37 -18.84 9.94
N PHE A 42 -10.60 -17.87 10.45
CA PHE A 42 -9.84 -18.06 11.70
C PHE A 42 -10.76 -18.13 12.92
N TRP A 43 -11.84 -17.34 12.94
CA TRP A 43 -12.77 -17.32 14.06
C TRP A 43 -13.67 -18.56 14.14
N THR A 44 -14.07 -19.11 12.99
CA THR A 44 -14.86 -20.36 12.90
C THR A 44 -14.00 -21.62 13.06
N GLY A 45 -12.68 -21.48 13.19
CA GLY A 45 -11.75 -22.61 13.32
C GLY A 45 -11.53 -23.42 12.04
N VAL A 46 -12.10 -22.98 10.91
CA VAL A 46 -11.94 -23.64 9.60
C VAL A 46 -10.51 -23.45 9.06
N PHE A 47 -9.87 -22.31 9.36
CA PHE A 47 -8.47 -22.07 9.01
C PHE A 47 -7.57 -22.09 10.25
N PRO A 48 -6.43 -22.80 10.22
CA PRO A 48 -5.45 -22.76 11.29
C PRO A 48 -4.84 -21.35 11.36
N THR A 49 -4.62 -20.82 12.57
CA THR A 49 -3.99 -19.50 12.77
C THR A 49 -2.56 -19.43 12.22
N THR A 50 -1.93 -20.58 11.98
CA THR A 50 -0.61 -20.72 11.35
C THR A 50 -0.65 -20.74 9.82
N LEU A 51 -1.82 -20.64 9.18
CA LEU A 51 -1.97 -20.77 7.71
C LEU A 51 -0.98 -19.87 6.93
N PHE A 52 -0.79 -18.62 7.36
CA PHE A 52 0.13 -17.69 6.72
C PHE A 52 1.60 -17.97 7.04
N ALA A 53 1.91 -18.53 8.21
CA ALA A 53 3.27 -18.94 8.57
C ALA A 53 3.67 -20.22 7.83
N ASP A 54 2.77 -21.21 7.78
CA ASP A 54 2.97 -22.51 7.14
C ASP A 54 3.11 -22.41 5.62
N SER A 55 2.52 -21.37 5.00
CA SER A 55 2.60 -21.14 3.55
C SER A 55 3.93 -20.55 3.09
N THR A 56 4.86 -20.23 4.01
CA THR A 56 6.13 -19.49 3.78
C THR A 56 5.97 -18.12 3.10
N LEU A 57 4.72 -17.69 2.83
CA LEU A 57 4.40 -16.41 2.20
C LEU A 57 4.83 -15.23 3.07
N LEU A 58 4.74 -15.35 4.40
CA LEU A 58 5.15 -14.30 5.32
C LEU A 58 6.66 -13.99 5.20
N SER A 59 7.49 -15.02 5.00
CA SER A 59 8.93 -14.88 4.79
C SER A 59 9.26 -14.29 3.41
N MET A 60 8.45 -14.57 2.39
CA MET A 60 8.60 -13.97 1.05
C MET A 60 8.01 -12.56 0.95
N ALA A 61 7.07 -12.20 1.82
CA ALA A 61 6.37 -10.92 1.77
C ALA A 61 7.33 -9.73 1.91
N GLY A 62 8.35 -9.83 2.76
CA GLY A 62 9.37 -8.77 2.90
C GLY A 62 10.04 -8.45 1.56
N LEU A 63 10.52 -9.48 0.86
CA LEU A 63 11.18 -9.33 -0.44
C LEU A 63 10.21 -8.87 -1.55
N LEU A 64 8.96 -9.35 -1.53
CA LEU A 64 7.95 -8.93 -2.50
C LEU A 64 7.54 -7.47 -2.30
N VAL A 65 7.39 -7.04 -1.05
CA VAL A 65 7.06 -5.64 -0.72
C VAL A 65 8.21 -4.73 -1.13
N THR A 66 9.47 -5.07 -0.83
CA THR A 66 10.60 -4.23 -1.24
C THR A 66 10.73 -4.13 -2.75
N MET A 67 10.55 -5.24 -3.47
CA MET A 67 10.51 -5.25 -4.94
C MET A 67 9.37 -4.38 -5.49
N LEU A 68 8.17 -4.47 -4.90
CA LEU A 68 7.00 -3.68 -5.29
C LEU A 68 7.21 -2.18 -5.02
N LEU A 69 7.81 -1.83 -3.88
CA LEU A 69 8.14 -0.45 -3.54
C LEU A 69 9.18 0.15 -4.48
N VAL A 70 10.23 -0.60 -4.83
CA VAL A 70 11.21 -0.16 -5.84
C VAL A 70 10.57 -0.01 -7.21
N HIS A 71 9.72 -0.96 -7.60
CA HIS A 71 9.01 -0.88 -8.88
C HIS A 71 8.11 0.37 -8.96
N LEU A 72 7.36 0.66 -7.90
CA LEU A 72 6.55 1.87 -7.79
C LEU A 72 7.43 3.13 -7.83
N GLY A 73 8.51 3.18 -7.05
CA GLY A 73 9.42 4.32 -6.99
C GLY A 73 10.12 4.61 -8.32
N THR A 74 10.50 3.57 -9.08
CA THR A 74 11.18 3.72 -10.39
C THR A 74 10.23 4.03 -11.55
N THR A 75 8.92 3.77 -11.39
CA THR A 75 7.91 4.05 -12.40
C THR A 75 7.47 5.52 -12.39
N ILE A 76 7.55 6.18 -11.23
CA ILE A 76 7.12 7.58 -11.08
C ILE A 76 8.19 8.51 -11.68
N ARG A 77 7.79 9.41 -12.59
CA ARG A 77 8.71 10.40 -13.17
C ARG A 77 8.84 11.61 -12.24
N LEU A 78 10.06 11.89 -11.79
CA LEU A 78 10.40 13.10 -11.02
C LEU A 78 9.96 14.39 -11.71
N ARG A 79 9.95 14.41 -13.04
CA ARG A 79 9.48 15.54 -13.84
C ARG A 79 7.98 15.82 -13.68
N ASP A 80 7.17 14.80 -13.42
CA ASP A 80 5.72 14.97 -13.24
C ASP A 80 5.44 15.69 -11.91
N PHE A 81 6.26 15.49 -10.87
CA PHE A 81 6.22 16.29 -9.64
C PHE A 81 6.59 17.76 -9.88
N GLY A 82 7.61 18.02 -10.72
CA GLY A 82 7.99 19.38 -11.11
C GLY A 82 6.89 20.09 -11.91
N ALA A 83 6.24 19.39 -12.83
CA ALA A 83 5.11 19.91 -13.60
C ALA A 83 3.87 20.18 -12.73
N GLN A 84 3.70 19.42 -11.64
CA GLN A 84 2.56 19.52 -10.73
C GLN A 84 2.95 20.04 -9.33
N TRP A 85 3.95 20.91 -9.22
CA TRP A 85 4.48 21.36 -7.91
C TRP A 85 3.41 21.89 -6.94
N ARG A 86 2.35 22.54 -7.46
CA ARG A 86 1.20 22.98 -6.64
C ARG A 86 0.48 21.79 -6.02
N THR A 87 0.22 20.75 -6.80
CA THR A 87 -0.38 19.49 -6.33
C THR A 87 0.51 18.82 -5.29
N VAL A 88 1.84 18.84 -5.49
CA VAL A 88 2.80 18.26 -4.53
C VAL A 88 2.77 19.00 -3.21
N ILE A 89 2.78 20.34 -3.22
CA ILE A 89 2.70 21.15 -2.01
C ILE A 89 1.37 20.92 -1.30
N ILE A 90 0.25 20.89 -2.03
CA ILE A 90 -1.07 20.62 -1.43
C ILE A 90 -1.09 19.23 -0.79
N ALA A 91 -0.56 18.20 -1.45
CA ALA A 91 -0.47 16.86 -0.92
C ALA A 91 0.42 16.79 0.32
N ALA A 92 1.60 17.43 0.29
CA ALA A 92 2.52 17.46 1.43
C ALA A 92 1.89 18.16 2.65
N VAL A 93 1.24 19.32 2.44
CA VAL A 93 0.54 20.05 3.49
C VAL A 93 -0.63 19.22 4.03
N ALA A 94 -1.39 18.52 3.17
CA ALA A 94 -2.45 17.63 3.60
C ALA A 94 -1.92 16.47 4.47
N CYS A 95 -0.82 15.84 4.07
CA CYS A 95 -0.18 14.78 4.86
C CYS A 95 0.27 15.28 6.25
N ILE A 96 0.89 16.46 6.31
CA ILE A 96 1.32 17.09 7.57
C ILE A 96 0.10 17.47 8.42
N ALA A 97 -0.92 18.07 7.82
CA ALA A 97 -2.14 18.49 8.51
C ALA A 97 -2.91 17.30 9.09
N ILE A 98 -3.04 16.21 8.33
CA ILE A 98 -3.66 14.96 8.81
C ILE A 98 -2.84 14.37 9.95
N SER A 99 -1.52 14.25 9.78
CA SER A 99 -0.65 13.69 10.81
C SER A 99 -0.67 14.52 12.10
N ALA A 100 -0.64 15.85 11.98
CA ALA A 100 -0.76 16.76 13.11
C ALA A 100 -2.14 16.65 13.76
N ALA A 101 -3.23 16.66 12.99
CA ALA A 101 -4.59 16.52 13.51
C ALA A 101 -4.75 15.19 14.27
N VAL A 102 -4.26 14.08 13.72
CA VAL A 102 -4.30 12.78 14.40
C VAL A 102 -3.44 12.78 15.65
N PHE A 103 -2.27 13.43 15.65
CA PHE A 103 -1.45 13.55 16.85
C PHE A 103 -2.13 14.41 17.93
N PHE A 104 -2.69 15.56 17.56
CA PHE A 104 -3.31 16.51 18.49
C PHE A 104 -4.66 16.03 19.03
N VAL A 105 -5.48 15.36 18.22
CA VAL A 105 -6.75 14.76 18.64
C VAL A 105 -6.48 13.41 19.31
N GLY A 106 -5.51 12.64 18.81
CA GLY A 106 -5.12 11.35 19.35
C GLY A 106 -4.60 11.45 20.77
N GLN A 107 -3.77 12.44 21.11
CA GLN A 107 -3.30 12.64 22.49
C GLN A 107 -4.43 12.95 23.50
N LEU A 108 -5.62 13.36 23.04
CA LEU A 108 -6.77 13.62 23.92
C LEU A 108 -7.52 12.33 24.29
N LEU A 109 -7.41 11.29 23.46
CA LEU A 109 -8.14 10.02 23.60
C LEU A 109 -7.22 8.83 23.90
N ILE A 110 -5.94 8.90 23.52
CA ILE A 110 -4.97 7.81 23.49
C ILE A 110 -3.61 8.31 24.01
N ASP A 111 -2.82 7.43 24.63
CA ASP A 111 -1.47 7.76 25.11
C ASP A 111 -0.54 8.23 23.97
N ARG A 112 0.39 9.14 24.30
CA ARG A 112 1.27 9.82 23.34
C ARG A 112 2.04 8.85 22.45
N GLY A 113 2.48 7.71 22.97
CA GLY A 113 3.23 6.72 22.19
C GLY A 113 2.39 6.10 21.07
N PHE A 114 1.14 5.76 21.36
CA PHE A 114 0.21 5.19 20.41
C PHE A 114 -0.28 6.23 19.39
N ALA A 115 -0.53 7.47 19.81
CA ALA A 115 -0.88 8.57 18.91
C ALA A 115 0.25 8.87 17.90
N LEU A 116 1.51 8.84 18.36
CA LEU A 116 2.70 9.06 17.52
C LEU A 116 2.88 7.98 16.45
N VAL A 117 2.58 6.72 16.78
CA VAL A 117 2.67 5.60 15.83
C VAL A 117 1.52 5.61 14.83
N GLY A 118 0.30 5.94 15.27
CA GLY A 118 -0.89 5.94 14.42
C GLY A 118 -0.94 7.08 13.39
N ALA A 119 -0.44 8.27 13.74
CA ALA A 119 -0.48 9.46 12.88
C ALA A 119 0.14 9.26 11.47
N PRO A 120 1.38 8.78 11.33
CA PRO A 120 2.00 8.58 10.02
C PRO A 120 1.37 7.44 9.22
N ILE A 121 0.77 6.43 9.89
CA ILE A 121 0.14 5.28 9.24
C ILE A 121 -1.08 5.69 8.42
N LEU A 122 -1.87 6.62 8.94
CA LEU A 122 -3.06 7.16 8.27
C LEU A 122 -2.71 7.95 6.99
N SER A 123 -1.55 8.60 6.97
CA SER A 123 -1.13 9.40 5.82
C SER A 123 -0.23 8.63 4.84
N GLY A 124 0.58 7.68 5.32
CA GLY A 124 1.64 7.01 4.55
C GLY A 124 1.37 5.54 4.22
N GLY A 125 0.27 4.96 4.71
CA GLY A 125 -0.17 3.61 4.36
C GLY A 125 0.83 2.52 4.75
N VAL A 126 1.04 1.55 3.85
CA VAL A 126 1.84 0.33 4.12
C VAL A 126 3.30 0.67 4.46
N VAL A 127 3.92 1.61 3.73
CA VAL A 127 5.34 1.95 3.95
C VAL A 127 5.54 2.56 5.32
N ALA A 128 4.71 3.54 5.70
CA ALA A 128 4.78 4.16 7.02
C ALA A 128 4.51 3.15 8.15
N THR A 129 3.61 2.19 7.92
CA THR A 129 3.34 1.10 8.87
C THR A 129 4.58 0.25 9.09
N LEU A 130 5.23 -0.20 8.02
CA LEU A 130 6.44 -1.02 8.12
C LEU A 130 7.57 -0.26 8.81
N THR A 131 7.77 1.01 8.47
CA THR A 131 8.77 1.86 9.14
C THR A 131 8.46 2.02 10.63
N MET A 132 7.21 2.27 11.02
CA MET A 132 6.87 2.40 12.44
C MET A 132 6.94 1.09 13.21
N GLN A 133 6.61 -0.03 12.59
CA GLN A 133 6.83 -1.35 13.19
C GLN A 133 8.31 -1.59 13.46
N ASP A 134 9.20 -1.33 12.49
CA ASP A 134 10.64 -1.48 12.66
C ASP A 134 11.20 -0.56 13.76
N MET A 135 10.76 0.69 13.80
CA MET A 135 11.16 1.65 14.84
C MET A 135 10.67 1.24 16.23
N ALA A 136 9.42 0.78 16.35
CA ALA A 136 8.85 0.31 17.61
C ALA A 136 9.57 -0.96 18.13
N GLN A 137 9.92 -1.88 17.23
CA GLN A 137 10.71 -3.08 17.58
C GLN A 137 12.12 -2.70 18.05
N LYS A 138 12.80 -1.77 17.36
CA LYS A 138 14.12 -1.25 17.77
C LYS A 138 14.08 -0.52 19.11
N ALA A 139 12.97 0.13 19.43
CA ALA A 139 12.75 0.80 20.71
C ALA A 139 12.36 -0.18 21.84
N ASN A 140 12.31 -1.49 21.59
CA ASN A 140 11.80 -2.52 22.53
C ASN A 140 10.34 -2.27 22.98
N LEU A 141 9.52 -1.70 22.10
CA LEU A 141 8.10 -1.41 22.34
C LEU A 141 7.22 -2.24 21.39
N PRO A 142 7.13 -3.57 21.57
CA PRO A 142 6.39 -4.44 20.65
C PRO A 142 4.89 -4.14 20.61
N GLU A 143 4.32 -3.62 21.70
CA GLU A 143 2.92 -3.20 21.79
C GLU A 143 2.59 -2.10 20.76
N LEU A 144 3.52 -1.17 20.52
CA LEU A 144 3.37 -0.12 19.51
C LEU A 144 3.41 -0.69 18.09
N ALA A 145 4.22 -1.73 17.84
CA ALA A 145 4.26 -2.41 16.54
C ALA A 145 2.96 -3.19 16.26
N VAL A 146 2.39 -3.84 17.27
CA VAL A 146 1.09 -4.50 17.15
C VAL A 146 0.00 -3.45 16.88
N PHE A 147 0.03 -2.34 17.61
CA PHE A 147 -0.89 -1.23 17.38
C PHE A 147 -0.79 -0.66 15.96
N ALA A 148 0.42 -0.46 15.43
CA ALA A 148 0.62 -0.02 14.06
C ALA A 148 -0.11 -0.93 13.05
N THR A 149 -0.01 -2.24 13.26
CA THR A 149 -0.70 -3.26 12.45
C THR A 149 -2.21 -3.13 12.57
N LEU A 150 -2.73 -2.97 13.78
CA LEU A 150 -4.17 -2.82 14.04
C LEU A 150 -4.73 -1.56 13.36
N VAL A 151 -4.03 -0.42 13.45
CA VAL A 151 -4.44 0.82 12.79
C VAL A 151 -4.44 0.64 11.27
N MET A 152 -3.40 0.02 10.70
CA MET A 152 -3.32 -0.27 9.27
C MET A 152 -4.48 -1.17 8.80
N CYS A 153 -4.81 -2.20 9.56
CA CYS A 153 -5.96 -3.06 9.27
C CYS A 153 -7.28 -2.29 9.35
N ALA A 154 -7.51 -1.54 10.42
CA ALA A 154 -8.74 -0.76 10.63
C ALA A 154 -8.96 0.27 9.51
N GLN A 155 -7.92 0.99 9.09
CA GLN A 155 -8.04 1.92 7.97
C GLN A 155 -8.26 1.21 6.64
N GLY A 156 -7.76 -0.01 6.45
CA GLY A 156 -8.07 -0.80 5.26
C GLY A 156 -9.56 -1.17 5.20
N PHE A 157 -10.14 -1.56 6.33
CA PHE A 157 -11.55 -1.95 6.41
C PHE A 157 -12.51 -0.78 6.13
N VAL A 158 -12.27 0.38 6.73
CA VAL A 158 -13.17 1.53 6.60
C VAL A 158 -12.76 2.44 5.44
N GLY A 159 -11.47 2.65 5.25
CA GLY A 159 -10.92 3.60 4.29
C GLY A 159 -11.08 3.16 2.85
N TYR A 160 -10.84 1.88 2.52
CA TYR A 160 -10.96 1.42 1.13
C TYR A 160 -12.39 1.52 0.56
N PRO A 161 -13.45 1.08 1.26
CA PRO A 161 -14.83 1.27 0.77
C PRO A 161 -15.21 2.74 0.63
N VAL A 162 -14.89 3.57 1.63
CA VAL A 162 -15.21 5.01 1.61
C VAL A 162 -14.49 5.70 0.45
N ALA A 163 -13.19 5.42 0.28
CA ALA A 163 -12.40 5.97 -0.83
C ALA A 163 -12.97 5.53 -2.19
N SER A 164 -13.35 4.26 -2.33
CA SER A 164 -13.94 3.76 -3.58
C SER A 164 -15.26 4.43 -3.92
N LEU A 165 -16.14 4.63 -2.93
CA LEU A 165 -17.41 5.32 -3.11
C LEU A 165 -17.21 6.80 -3.50
N CYS A 166 -16.35 7.52 -2.78
CA CYS A 166 -16.03 8.92 -3.08
C CYS A 166 -15.37 9.09 -4.46
N LEU A 167 -14.43 8.20 -4.81
CA LEU A 167 -13.77 8.22 -6.11
C LEU A 167 -14.77 7.93 -7.24
N LYS A 168 -15.70 7.01 -7.01
CA LYS A 168 -16.74 6.65 -7.98
C LYS A 168 -17.76 7.77 -8.17
N SER A 169 -18.16 8.46 -7.11
CA SER A 169 -19.06 9.62 -7.21
C SER A 169 -18.41 10.77 -7.96
N GLU A 170 -17.14 11.08 -7.66
CA GLU A 170 -16.41 12.13 -8.37
C GLU A 170 -16.12 11.74 -9.82
N ALA A 171 -15.74 10.50 -10.10
CA ALA A 171 -15.58 10.01 -11.47
C ALA A 171 -16.88 10.16 -12.28
N LYS A 172 -18.05 9.86 -11.69
CA LYS A 172 -19.35 10.03 -12.34
C LYS A 172 -19.69 11.52 -12.57
N ARG A 173 -19.38 12.37 -11.60
CA ARG A 173 -19.59 13.83 -11.69
C ARG A 173 -18.71 14.46 -12.78
N ILE A 174 -17.42 14.10 -12.81
CA ILE A 174 -16.46 14.57 -13.82
C ILE A 174 -16.90 14.09 -15.20
N LYS A 175 -17.28 12.80 -15.34
CA LYS A 175 -17.79 12.27 -16.60
C LYS A 175 -19.01 13.05 -17.11
N GLY A 176 -20.00 13.32 -16.25
CA GLY A 176 -21.17 14.11 -16.64
C GLY A 176 -20.83 15.54 -17.09
N ARG A 177 -19.79 16.15 -16.52
CA ARG A 177 -19.32 17.48 -16.93
C ARG A 177 -18.49 17.47 -18.22
N ILE A 178 -17.79 16.38 -18.52
CA ILE A 178 -17.10 16.15 -19.80
C ILE A 178 -18.15 15.91 -20.89
N ASP A 179 -19.12 15.04 -20.64
CA ASP A 179 -20.20 14.72 -21.59
C ASP A 179 -21.07 15.95 -21.91
N ALA A 180 -21.24 16.87 -20.94
CA ALA A 180 -21.92 18.15 -21.12
C ALA A 180 -21.04 19.25 -21.77
N GLY A 181 -19.81 18.94 -22.18
CA GLY A 181 -18.90 19.89 -22.84
C GLY A 181 -18.35 21.02 -21.94
N ALA A 182 -18.66 21.02 -20.64
CA ALA A 182 -18.33 22.09 -19.70
C ALA A 182 -16.92 22.00 -19.09
N LEU A 183 -16.22 20.88 -19.26
CA LEU A 183 -14.85 20.67 -18.82
C LEU A 183 -13.98 20.19 -19.98
N LYS A 184 -12.90 20.94 -20.28
CA LYS A 184 -11.83 20.43 -21.13
C LYS A 184 -11.03 19.41 -20.32
N VAL A 185 -10.83 18.22 -20.88
CA VAL A 185 -10.03 17.18 -20.24
C VAL A 185 -8.60 17.68 -20.15
N ASP A 186 -8.18 18.06 -18.94
CA ASP A 186 -6.78 18.32 -18.65
C ASP A 186 -6.08 16.96 -18.60
N ALA A 187 -5.55 16.55 -19.76
CA ALA A 187 -4.90 15.25 -19.94
C ALA A 187 -3.66 15.08 -19.03
N SER A 188 -3.20 16.14 -18.36
CA SER A 188 -2.07 16.14 -17.44
C SER A 188 -2.28 15.28 -16.18
N ALA A 189 -3.52 15.18 -15.67
CA ALA A 189 -3.82 14.37 -14.48
C ALA A 189 -3.99 12.88 -14.80
N GLY A 190 -4.64 12.55 -15.91
CA GLY A 190 -4.79 11.16 -16.39
C GLY A 190 -3.52 10.58 -17.01
N ALA A 191 -2.65 11.43 -17.57
CA ALA A 191 -1.36 11.03 -18.13
C ALA A 191 -0.40 10.50 -17.05
N ALA A 192 -0.52 10.88 -15.78
CA ALA A 192 0.32 10.35 -14.71
C ALA A 192 0.03 8.86 -14.41
N GLN A 193 -1.24 8.44 -14.45
CA GLN A 193 -1.64 7.03 -14.29
C GLN A 193 -1.50 6.21 -15.58
N ALA A 194 -1.75 6.81 -16.75
CA ALA A 194 -1.55 6.14 -18.05
C ALA A 194 -0.05 6.02 -18.44
N ALA A 195 0.81 6.96 -18.04
CA ALA A 195 2.25 6.88 -18.27
C ALA A 195 2.97 5.88 -17.35
N ALA A 196 2.36 5.44 -16.25
CA ALA A 196 2.86 4.32 -15.47
C ALA A 196 2.83 3.00 -16.27
N ALA A 197 1.90 2.86 -17.22
CA ALA A 197 1.85 1.72 -18.16
C ALA A 197 2.73 1.92 -19.40
N GLY A 198 3.06 3.18 -19.74
CA GLY A 198 3.80 3.56 -20.95
C GLY A 198 5.23 4.01 -20.67
N ARG A 199 6.13 3.02 -20.47
CA ARG A 199 7.61 3.11 -20.52
C ARG A 199 8.26 4.52 -20.57
N LYS A 200 9.14 4.78 -19.60
CA LYS A 200 10.58 5.11 -19.83
C LYS A 200 11.34 4.84 -18.52
N LYS A 201 12.14 3.76 -18.52
CA LYS A 201 12.97 3.33 -17.38
C LYS A 201 13.98 4.44 -17.06
N LEU A 202 14.03 4.89 -15.82
CA LEU A 202 14.93 5.96 -15.34
C LEU A 202 16.40 5.51 -15.22
N ILE A 203 16.69 4.24 -15.48
CA ILE A 203 18.06 3.71 -15.58
C ILE A 203 18.32 3.45 -17.06
N PRO A 204 19.35 4.06 -17.68
CA PRO A 204 19.70 3.79 -19.07
C PRO A 204 19.86 2.29 -19.28
N ALA A 205 19.42 1.79 -20.44
CA ALA A 205 19.58 0.40 -20.82
C ALA A 205 21.07 0.07 -20.83
N LEU A 206 21.56 -0.62 -19.78
CA LEU A 206 22.81 -1.35 -19.89
C LEU A 206 22.64 -2.39 -21.01
N PRO A 207 23.66 -2.60 -21.86
CA PRO A 207 23.56 -3.46 -23.03
C PRO A 207 22.94 -4.81 -22.70
N ASP A 208 22.03 -5.26 -23.58
CA ASP A 208 21.07 -6.38 -23.43
C ASP A 208 21.67 -7.75 -23.04
N LYS A 209 23.00 -7.84 -22.87
CA LYS A 209 23.72 -9.06 -22.49
C LYS A 209 23.70 -9.37 -20.98
N TYR A 210 23.45 -8.37 -20.11
CA TYR A 210 23.54 -8.54 -18.64
C TYR A 210 22.34 -7.99 -17.84
N ASN A 211 21.27 -7.55 -18.51
CA ASN A 211 20.05 -7.04 -17.86
C ASN A 211 19.13 -8.20 -17.43
N THR A 212 19.68 -9.17 -16.72
CA THR A 212 18.92 -10.32 -16.21
C THR A 212 18.09 -9.88 -14.99
N PRO A 213 16.88 -10.43 -14.80
CA PRO A 213 16.06 -10.16 -13.61
C PRO A 213 16.83 -10.36 -12.30
N ASN A 214 17.76 -11.31 -12.28
CA ASN A 214 18.64 -11.61 -11.15
C ASN A 214 19.63 -10.47 -10.84
N ALA A 215 20.13 -9.74 -11.84
CA ALA A 215 21.02 -8.59 -11.64
C ALA A 215 20.27 -7.37 -11.07
N ILE A 216 18.99 -7.21 -11.44
CA ILE A 216 18.11 -6.17 -10.87
C ILE A 216 17.75 -6.53 -9.43
N LEU A 217 17.37 -7.78 -9.16
CA LEU A 217 17.12 -8.29 -7.81
C LEU A 217 18.35 -8.13 -6.91
N ALA A 218 19.53 -8.50 -7.40
CA ALA A 218 20.79 -8.31 -6.68
C ALA A 218 21.04 -6.84 -6.33
N LYS A 219 20.79 -5.90 -7.25
CA LYS A 219 20.96 -4.46 -6.98
C LYS A 219 19.94 -3.93 -5.96
N VAL A 220 18.70 -4.38 -6.02
CA VAL A 220 17.67 -3.99 -5.04
C VAL A 220 18.03 -4.49 -3.65
N ILE A 221 18.43 -5.76 -3.54
CA ILE A 221 18.89 -6.37 -2.29
C ILE A 221 20.13 -5.63 -1.76
N LEU A 222 21.08 -5.28 -2.64
CA LEU A 222 22.31 -4.58 -2.26
C LEU A 222 22.08 -3.12 -1.86
N VAL A 223 21.02 -2.46 -2.33
CA VAL A 223 20.62 -1.09 -1.93
C VAL A 223 19.82 -1.09 -0.62
N GLU A 224 19.13 -2.19 -0.30
CA GLU A 224 18.49 -2.38 0.99
C GLU A 224 19.51 -2.75 2.10
N HIS A 225 20.50 -3.57 1.77
CA HIS A 225 21.51 -4.05 2.73
C HIS A 225 22.51 -3.01 3.31
N PRO A 226 22.79 -1.80 2.76
CA PRO A 226 23.73 -0.88 3.38
C PRO A 226 23.13 -0.07 4.53
N GLN A 227 21.85 -0.25 4.90
CA GLN A 227 21.22 0.47 6.02
C GLN A 227 21.12 -0.35 7.32
N ARG A 228 21.70 -1.57 7.36
CA ARG A 228 21.92 -2.33 8.59
C ARG A 228 23.42 -2.40 8.88
N HIS A 229 23.98 -1.36 9.48
CA HIS A 229 25.09 -1.53 10.41
C HIS A 229 25.04 -0.47 11.53
N PRO A 230 25.47 -0.85 12.76
CA PRO A 230 25.13 -0.21 14.00
C PRO A 230 26.10 0.91 14.35
N GLY A 231 25.58 1.92 15.04
CA GLY A 231 26.33 2.82 15.91
C GLY A 231 25.58 2.90 17.23
#